data_AF-A0A4Q3X0M3-F1
#
_entry.id   AF-A0A4Q3X0M3-F1
#
_cell.length_a   1.000
_cell.length_b   1.000
_cell.length_c   1.000
_cell.angle_alpha   90.00
_cell.angle_beta   90.00
_cell.angle_gamma   90.00
#
_symmetry.space_group_name_H-M   'P 1'
#
loop_
_entity.id
_entity.type
_entity.pdbx_description
1 polymer ?
#
loop_
_entity_poly.entity_id
_entity_poly.type
_entity_poly.pdbx_seq_one_letter_code
_entity_poly.pdbx_strand_id
1 'polypeptide(L)'
;MSLFEDTMSLAVQLPQTERERLAKALGVALAPRNLLQMAAPDQSKTDPTAWRAQQKGHAVLDVDKAAANAPLPVDVTGPDAIRGIWADIDLAQNFAEDEPVLEDTVSNLPPGSPVVVHTSVVLGLALGLEATRTFWENPPVEVRLATATYLKLLEICENENQRDRVRAFVQPFAVLSLGPMASTKAAQLMFEAGHNGLTALDALVAATAIAHEIPLVTREPRAFTQIHGLYVATLP
;
A
#
# COMPACT_ATOMS: atom_id res chain seq x y z
N MET A 1 -17.60 29.87 -10.65
CA MET A 1 -17.05 29.94 -9.29
C MET A 1 -17.82 31.00 -8.54
N SER A 2 -18.23 30.69 -7.31
CA SER A 2 -18.97 31.65 -6.48
C SER A 2 -18.00 32.73 -5.98
N LEU A 3 -18.42 34.01 -6.02
CA LEU A 3 -17.66 35.11 -5.43
C LEU A 3 -17.20 34.79 -4.00
N PHE A 4 -17.99 34.02 -3.26
CA PHE A 4 -17.65 33.57 -1.91
C PHE A 4 -16.42 32.64 -1.86
N GLU A 5 -16.29 31.71 -2.81
CA GLU A 5 -15.17 30.77 -2.87
C GLU A 5 -13.86 31.47 -3.22
N ASP A 6 -13.91 32.42 -4.16
CA ASP A 6 -12.75 33.25 -4.54
C ASP A 6 -12.30 34.14 -3.36
N THR A 7 -13.28 34.69 -2.61
CA THR A 7 -12.98 35.52 -1.43
C THR A 7 -12.37 34.69 -0.30
N MET A 8 -12.83 33.45 -0.11
CA MET A 8 -12.27 32.54 0.89
C MET A 8 -10.89 32.02 0.52
N SER A 9 -10.64 31.73 -0.76
CA SER A 9 -9.32 31.31 -1.25
C SER A 9 -8.26 32.40 -1.04
N LEU A 10 -8.61 33.66 -1.33
CA LEU A 10 -7.75 34.82 -1.08
C LEU A 10 -7.47 35.02 0.42
N ALA A 11 -8.47 34.83 1.29
CA ALA A 11 -8.31 34.99 2.73
C ALA A 11 -7.32 33.99 3.36
N VAL A 12 -7.16 32.79 2.77
CA VAL A 12 -6.21 31.77 3.23
C VAL A 12 -4.76 32.14 2.90
N GLN A 13 -4.54 32.89 1.83
CA GLN A 13 -3.21 33.29 1.36
C GLN A 13 -2.63 34.52 2.08
N LEU A 14 -3.44 35.20 2.91
CA LEU A 14 -3.01 36.40 3.63
C LEU A 14 -1.97 36.08 4.73
N PRO A 15 -0.93 36.92 4.91
CA PRO A 15 -0.05 36.90 6.07
C PRO A 15 -0.84 36.88 7.39
N GLN A 16 -0.30 36.23 8.41
CA GLN A 16 -1.01 36.04 9.70
C GLN A 16 -1.47 37.37 10.31
N THR A 17 -0.65 38.40 10.24
CA THR A 17 -0.95 39.75 10.75
C THR A 17 -2.13 40.41 10.03
N GLU A 18 -2.33 40.13 8.74
CA GLU A 18 -3.43 40.65 7.94
C GLU A 18 -4.73 39.88 8.22
N ARG A 19 -4.65 38.56 8.43
CA ARG A 19 -5.78 37.73 8.86
C ARG A 19 -6.31 38.15 10.23
N GLU A 20 -5.42 38.47 11.16
CA GLU A 20 -5.80 38.96 12.49
C GLU A 20 -6.51 40.33 12.42
N ARG A 21 -6.05 41.24 11.55
CA ARG A 21 -6.74 42.52 11.29
C ARG A 21 -8.11 42.32 10.65
N LEU A 22 -8.21 41.43 9.66
CA LEU A 22 -9.46 41.11 8.98
C LEU A 22 -10.48 40.50 9.97
N ALA A 23 -10.06 39.54 10.78
CA ALA A 23 -10.91 38.90 11.77
C ALA A 23 -11.40 39.90 12.84
N LYS A 24 -10.52 40.81 13.28
CA LYS A 24 -10.89 41.90 14.19
C LYS A 24 -11.92 42.85 13.56
N ALA A 25 -11.78 43.16 12.26
CA ALA A 25 -12.74 44.00 11.54
C ALA A 25 -14.10 43.30 11.35
N LEU A 26 -14.10 41.97 11.20
CA LEU A 26 -15.30 41.14 11.05
C LEU A 26 -15.94 40.72 12.38
N GLY A 27 -15.35 41.08 13.53
CA GLY A 27 -15.84 40.69 14.85
C GLY A 27 -15.72 39.19 15.15
N VAL A 28 -14.86 38.47 14.41
CA VAL A 28 -14.64 37.03 14.56
C VAL A 28 -13.39 36.80 15.38
N ALA A 29 -13.49 36.03 16.47
CA ALA A 29 -12.32 35.63 17.25
C ALA A 29 -11.59 34.48 16.53
N LEU A 30 -10.36 34.71 16.05
CA LEU A 30 -9.51 33.64 15.56
C LEU A 30 -8.97 32.84 16.75
N ALA A 31 -9.19 31.52 16.75
CA ALA A 31 -8.51 30.64 17.69
C ALA A 31 -6.98 30.77 17.49
N PRO A 32 -6.19 30.93 18.56
CA PRO A 32 -4.74 30.95 18.43
C PRO A 32 -4.29 29.65 17.77
N ARG A 33 -3.48 29.77 16.73
CA ARG A 33 -2.81 28.63 16.11
C ARG A 33 -1.85 28.11 17.17
N ASN A 34 -2.28 27.10 17.95
CA ASN A 34 -1.37 26.33 18.76
C ASN A 34 -0.30 25.83 17.80
N LEU A 35 0.91 26.38 17.95
CA LEU A 35 2.12 25.80 17.40
C LEU A 35 2.19 24.39 17.98
N LEU A 36 1.72 23.42 17.22
CA LEU A 36 2.11 22.04 17.40
C LEU A 36 3.64 22.08 17.34
N GLN A 37 4.28 21.96 18.50
CA GLN A 37 5.69 21.61 18.61
C GLN A 37 5.86 20.37 17.74
N MET A 38 6.48 20.53 16.57
CA MET A 38 6.97 19.39 15.83
C MET A 38 8.01 18.74 16.73
N ALA A 39 7.66 17.60 17.31
CA ALA A 39 8.61 16.73 17.96
C ALA A 39 9.76 16.47 16.98
N ALA A 40 10.99 16.55 17.49
CA ALA A 40 12.18 16.17 16.75
C ALA A 40 11.96 14.79 16.10
N PRO A 41 12.52 14.51 14.91
CA PRO A 41 12.38 13.22 14.27
C PRO A 41 12.91 12.14 15.21
N ASP A 42 11.99 11.34 15.75
CA ASP A 42 12.30 10.23 16.61
C ASP A 42 13.05 9.17 15.79
N GLN A 43 14.31 8.92 16.16
CA GLN A 43 15.18 7.94 15.54
C GLN A 43 14.71 6.50 15.81
N SER A 44 13.67 6.29 16.61
CA SER A 44 13.01 4.99 16.80
C SER A 44 12.30 4.45 15.55
N LYS A 45 12.17 5.25 14.48
CA LYS A 45 11.46 4.90 13.22
C LYS A 45 12.15 3.87 12.33
N THR A 46 13.31 3.33 12.71
CA THR A 46 14.01 2.28 11.92
C THR A 46 13.88 0.88 12.51
N ASP A 47 13.13 0.67 13.60
CA ASP A 47 12.85 -0.65 14.14
C ASP A 47 11.42 -1.11 13.74
N PRO A 48 11.29 -2.05 12.78
CA PRO A 48 9.99 -2.59 12.35
C PRO A 48 9.20 -3.20 13.52
N THR A 49 9.90 -3.73 14.52
CA THR A 49 9.32 -4.37 15.70
C THR A 49 8.70 -3.34 16.65
N ALA A 50 9.39 -2.22 16.89
CA ALA A 50 8.87 -1.10 17.69
C ALA A 50 7.68 -0.41 16.99
N TRP A 51 7.74 -0.26 15.67
CA TRP A 51 6.62 0.27 14.88
C TRP A 51 5.37 -0.64 14.94
N ARG A 52 5.54 -1.97 14.83
CA ARG A 52 4.46 -2.96 15.00
C ARG A 52 3.79 -2.86 16.38
N ALA A 53 4.57 -2.61 17.44
CA ALA A 53 4.03 -2.45 18.78
C ALA A 53 3.17 -1.18 18.94
N GLN A 54 3.48 -0.11 18.21
CA GLN A 54 2.74 1.15 18.24
C GLN A 54 1.42 1.13 17.45
N GLN A 55 1.28 0.28 16.42
CA GLN A 55 0.10 0.24 15.55
C GLN A 55 -1.04 -0.70 16.03
N LYS A 56 -0.96 -1.27 17.24
CA LYS A 56 -1.97 -2.19 17.81
C LYS A 56 -3.39 -1.62 17.94
N GLY A 57 -3.62 -0.34 17.65
CA GLY A 57 -4.92 0.34 17.74
C GLY A 57 -5.81 0.32 16.49
N HIS A 58 -5.29 -0.04 15.31
CA HIS A 58 -6.07 0.00 14.06
C HIS A 58 -5.97 -1.34 13.32
N ALA A 59 -6.98 -2.20 13.53
CA ALA A 59 -7.22 -3.45 12.80
C ALA A 59 -5.94 -4.24 12.46
N VAL A 60 -5.20 -4.66 13.49
CA VAL A 60 -4.17 -5.69 13.33
C VAL A 60 -4.91 -7.00 13.11
N LEU A 61 -4.81 -7.56 11.92
CA LEU A 61 -5.25 -8.91 11.62
C LEU A 61 -4.56 -9.85 12.61
N ASP A 62 -5.34 -10.64 13.35
CA ASP A 62 -4.83 -11.68 14.25
C ASP A 62 -4.23 -12.81 13.41
N VAL A 63 -2.97 -12.61 12.99
CA VAL A 63 -2.18 -13.59 12.22
C VAL A 63 -1.67 -14.74 13.10
N ASP A 64 -1.86 -14.69 14.42
CA ASP A 64 -1.29 -15.66 15.37
C ASP A 64 -2.21 -16.86 15.64
N LYS A 65 -3.42 -16.89 15.08
CA LYS A 65 -4.43 -17.91 15.40
C LYS A 65 -4.16 -19.26 14.71
N ALA A 66 -3.21 -20.06 15.21
CA ALA A 66 -2.83 -21.37 14.67
C ALA A 66 -4.03 -22.22 14.20
N ALA A 67 -4.05 -22.59 12.92
CA ALA A 67 -5.06 -23.48 12.34
C ALA A 67 -4.64 -24.96 12.50
N ALA A 68 -5.65 -25.83 12.50
CA ALA A 68 -5.57 -27.17 13.07
C ALA A 68 -5.33 -28.31 12.06
N ASN A 69 -4.75 -28.07 10.86
CA ASN A 69 -4.53 -29.16 9.89
C ASN A 69 -3.20 -29.07 9.15
N ALA A 70 -2.54 -30.24 9.03
CA ALA A 70 -1.25 -30.52 8.39
C ALA A 70 -0.20 -29.40 8.56
N PRO A 71 0.64 -29.47 9.62
CA PRO A 71 1.52 -28.36 9.97
C PRO A 71 2.47 -28.08 8.82
N LEU A 72 2.44 -26.84 8.33
CA LEU A 72 3.61 -26.29 7.67
C LEU A 72 4.82 -26.54 8.56
N PRO A 73 6.00 -26.84 7.99
CA PRO A 73 7.21 -26.86 8.80
C PRO A 73 7.26 -25.52 9.54
N VAL A 74 7.43 -25.59 10.86
CA VAL A 74 7.25 -24.46 11.80
C VAL A 74 8.12 -23.25 11.45
N ASP A 75 9.10 -23.44 10.56
CA ASP A 75 10.13 -22.48 10.21
C ASP A 75 9.90 -21.78 8.84
N VAL A 76 8.90 -22.17 8.04
CA VAL A 76 8.68 -21.54 6.73
C VAL A 76 7.82 -20.29 6.88
N THR A 77 8.43 -19.12 6.73
CA THR A 77 7.76 -17.80 6.78
C THR A 77 8.17 -16.94 5.58
N GLY A 78 7.45 -15.84 5.34
CA GLY A 78 7.81 -14.91 4.27
C GLY A 78 7.69 -15.51 2.86
N PRO A 79 8.52 -15.08 1.89
CA PRO A 79 8.40 -15.50 0.50
C PRO A 79 8.35 -17.02 0.29
N ASP A 80 9.15 -17.77 1.04
CA ASP A 80 9.21 -19.23 0.91
C ASP A 80 7.89 -19.92 1.30
N ALA A 81 7.08 -19.29 2.15
CA ALA A 81 5.81 -19.85 2.60
C ALA A 81 4.80 -20.00 1.46
N ILE A 82 4.73 -19.06 0.53
CA ILE A 82 3.77 -19.11 -0.60
C ILE A 82 4.36 -19.62 -1.89
N ARG A 83 5.67 -19.82 -1.95
CA ARG A 83 6.34 -20.21 -3.18
C ARG A 83 5.71 -21.46 -3.81
N GLY A 84 5.31 -21.33 -5.08
CA GLY A 84 4.74 -22.43 -5.88
C GLY A 84 3.41 -22.99 -5.37
N ILE A 85 2.70 -22.33 -4.43
CA ILE A 85 1.42 -22.85 -3.90
C ILE A 85 0.34 -23.03 -4.97
N TRP A 86 0.46 -22.30 -6.07
CA TRP A 86 -0.49 -22.30 -7.18
C TRP A 86 0.18 -22.63 -8.51
N ALA A 87 1.37 -23.23 -8.50
CA ALA A 87 2.09 -23.60 -9.72
C ALA A 87 1.29 -24.57 -10.61
N ASP A 88 0.40 -25.38 -10.01
CA ASP A 88 -0.42 -26.37 -10.70
C ASP A 88 -1.81 -25.84 -11.13
N ILE A 89 -2.14 -24.58 -10.81
CA ILE A 89 -3.46 -24.00 -11.14
C ILE A 89 -3.37 -23.25 -12.47
N ASP A 90 -4.42 -23.37 -13.28
CA ASP A 90 -4.60 -22.65 -14.54
C ASP A 90 -4.77 -21.12 -14.40
N LEU A 91 -4.42 -20.58 -13.22
CA LEU A 91 -4.20 -19.16 -13.02
C LEU A 91 -3.03 -18.67 -13.88
N ALA A 92 -2.01 -19.50 -14.08
CA ALA A 92 -0.82 -19.12 -14.85
C ALA A 92 -1.15 -18.63 -16.27
N GLN A 93 -2.14 -19.23 -16.96
CA GLN A 93 -2.51 -18.80 -18.33
C GLN A 93 -3.08 -17.38 -18.39
N ASN A 94 -3.74 -16.90 -17.32
CA ASN A 94 -4.26 -15.54 -17.22
C ASN A 94 -3.20 -14.53 -16.73
N PHE A 95 -2.08 -15.00 -16.16
CA PHE A 95 -0.99 -14.20 -15.61
C PHE A 95 0.32 -14.28 -16.44
N ALA A 96 0.31 -15.02 -17.56
CA ALA A 96 1.49 -15.39 -18.33
C ALA A 96 1.98 -14.32 -19.30
N GLU A 97 1.13 -13.36 -19.69
CA GLU A 97 1.60 -12.24 -20.52
C GLU A 97 2.17 -11.16 -19.59
N ASP A 98 3.50 -11.16 -19.43
CA ASP A 98 4.18 -10.03 -18.80
C ASP A 98 3.83 -8.76 -19.60
N GLU A 99 3.18 -7.82 -18.92
CA GLU A 99 2.95 -6.49 -19.47
C GLU A 99 4.29 -5.79 -19.71
N PRO A 100 4.35 -4.81 -20.63
CA PRO A 100 5.60 -4.13 -20.94
C PRO A 100 6.23 -3.54 -19.67
N VAL A 101 7.50 -3.91 -19.45
CA VAL A 101 8.35 -3.34 -18.39
C VAL A 101 8.43 -1.84 -18.60
N LEU A 102 8.12 -1.07 -17.55
CA LEU A 102 8.26 0.39 -17.58
C LEU A 102 9.75 0.75 -17.51
N GLU A 103 10.14 1.92 -18.03
CA GLU A 103 11.50 2.45 -17.82
C GLU A 103 11.81 2.60 -16.32
N ASP A 104 10.77 2.90 -15.52
CA ASP A 104 10.80 2.88 -14.07
C ASP A 104 10.72 1.44 -13.54
N THR A 105 11.89 0.90 -13.19
CA THR A 105 12.03 -0.40 -12.51
C THR A 105 12.30 -0.21 -11.02
N VAL A 106 11.95 -1.21 -10.22
CA VAL A 106 12.22 -1.21 -8.77
C VAL A 106 13.72 -1.06 -8.46
N SER A 107 14.60 -1.46 -9.39
CA SER A 107 16.05 -1.30 -9.29
C SER A 107 16.53 0.15 -9.35
N ASN A 108 15.71 1.07 -9.88
CA ASN A 108 16.02 2.51 -9.95
C ASN A 108 15.69 3.24 -8.63
N LEU A 109 14.96 2.61 -7.72
CA LEU A 109 14.62 3.20 -6.43
C LEU A 109 15.84 3.21 -5.49
N PRO A 110 15.97 4.22 -4.61
CA PRO A 110 17.02 4.23 -3.60
C PRO A 110 16.95 2.96 -2.73
N PRO A 111 18.10 2.32 -2.40
CA PRO A 111 18.10 1.11 -1.60
C PRO A 111 17.39 1.28 -0.25
N GLY A 112 16.55 0.31 0.11
CA GLY A 112 15.75 0.33 1.33
C GLY A 112 14.55 1.29 1.30
N SER A 113 14.24 1.92 0.16
CA SER A 113 13.01 2.71 0.02
C SER A 113 11.78 1.84 0.28
N PRO A 114 10.78 2.31 1.04
CA PRO A 114 9.54 1.57 1.25
C PRO A 114 8.71 1.53 -0.02
N VAL A 115 8.15 0.37 -0.33
CA VAL A 115 7.24 0.17 -1.46
C VAL A 115 6.01 -0.62 -1.04
N VAL A 116 4.87 -0.34 -1.66
CA VAL A 116 3.72 -1.26 -1.62
C VAL A 116 3.85 -2.23 -2.76
N VAL A 117 3.79 -3.52 -2.47
CA VAL A 117 3.78 -4.56 -3.51
C VAL A 117 2.33 -4.91 -3.88
N HIS A 118 2.02 -4.79 -5.17
CA HIS A 118 0.74 -5.20 -5.73
C HIS A 118 0.58 -6.73 -5.71
N THR A 119 -0.66 -7.20 -5.67
CA THR A 119 -1.00 -8.63 -5.64
C THR A 119 -0.37 -9.40 -6.80
N SER A 120 -0.24 -8.82 -8.00
CA SER A 120 0.34 -9.52 -9.17
C SER A 120 1.80 -9.96 -8.96
N VAL A 121 2.59 -9.22 -8.18
CA VAL A 121 3.98 -9.60 -7.82
C VAL A 121 4.00 -10.74 -6.81
N VAL A 122 3.06 -10.75 -5.87
CA VAL A 122 2.90 -11.85 -4.90
C VAL A 122 2.42 -13.11 -5.60
N LEU A 123 1.46 -12.97 -6.52
CA LEU A 123 0.94 -14.06 -7.33
C LEU A 123 2.03 -14.65 -8.22
N GLY A 124 2.89 -13.84 -8.84
CA GLY A 124 4.01 -14.37 -9.61
C GLY A 124 4.92 -15.27 -8.77
N LEU A 125 5.21 -14.90 -7.51
CA LEU A 125 5.98 -15.76 -6.60
C LEU A 125 5.23 -17.06 -6.27
N ALA A 126 3.93 -16.95 -6.02
CA ALA A 126 3.08 -18.09 -5.70
C ALA A 126 2.89 -19.06 -6.89
N LEU A 127 2.96 -18.54 -8.12
CA LEU A 127 2.98 -19.30 -9.37
C LEU A 127 4.37 -19.84 -9.72
N GLY A 128 5.43 -19.41 -9.01
CA GLY A 128 6.79 -19.86 -9.24
C GLY A 128 7.52 -19.14 -10.39
N LEU A 129 7.12 -17.92 -10.74
CA LEU A 129 7.74 -17.13 -11.80
C LEU A 129 9.14 -16.64 -11.38
N GLU A 130 10.12 -16.80 -12.27
CA GLU A 130 11.53 -16.55 -11.96
C GLU A 130 11.82 -15.06 -11.69
N ALA A 131 11.23 -14.12 -12.45
CA ALA A 131 11.42 -12.69 -12.23
C ALA A 131 10.99 -12.25 -10.82
N THR A 132 9.85 -12.76 -10.34
CA THR A 132 9.41 -12.50 -8.97
C THR A 132 10.29 -13.18 -7.94
N ARG A 133 10.76 -14.40 -8.21
CA ARG A 133 11.69 -15.10 -7.31
C ARG A 133 12.93 -14.25 -7.03
N THR A 134 13.59 -13.76 -8.08
CA THR A 134 14.80 -12.95 -7.94
C THR A 134 14.56 -11.69 -7.10
N PHE A 135 13.42 -11.03 -7.30
CA PHE A 135 13.02 -9.87 -6.48
C PHE A 135 12.87 -10.23 -5.00
N TRP A 136 12.22 -11.35 -4.68
CA TRP A 136 11.94 -11.74 -3.28
C TRP A 136 13.15 -12.32 -2.55
N GLU A 137 14.12 -12.92 -3.26
CA GLU A 137 15.36 -13.45 -2.67
C GLU A 137 16.30 -12.34 -2.19
N ASN A 138 16.33 -11.19 -2.89
CA ASN A 138 17.14 -10.04 -2.51
C ASN A 138 16.44 -8.73 -2.88
N PRO A 139 15.40 -8.33 -2.13
CA PRO A 139 14.63 -7.13 -2.46
C PRO A 139 15.51 -5.88 -2.25
N PRO A 140 15.70 -5.02 -3.26
CA PRO A 140 16.48 -3.79 -3.11
C PRO A 140 15.76 -2.72 -2.25
N VAL A 141 14.54 -3.01 -1.81
CA VAL A 141 13.57 -2.09 -1.23
C VAL A 141 12.94 -2.71 0.03
N GLU A 142 12.39 -1.86 0.90
CA GLU A 142 11.59 -2.32 2.05
C GLU A 142 10.17 -2.67 1.58
N VAL A 143 9.84 -3.96 1.55
CA VAL A 143 8.53 -4.44 1.08
C VAL A 143 7.45 -4.24 2.14
N ARG A 144 6.36 -3.59 1.74
CA ARG A 144 5.11 -3.48 2.51
C ARG A 144 3.94 -4.05 1.72
N LEU A 145 2.96 -4.57 2.44
CA LEU A 145 1.73 -5.12 1.86
C LEU A 145 0.54 -4.25 2.27
N ALA A 146 -0.39 -4.01 1.35
CA ALA A 146 -1.68 -3.45 1.74
C ALA A 146 -2.57 -4.56 2.32
N THR A 147 -3.46 -4.23 3.26
CA THR A 147 -4.51 -5.17 3.70
C THR A 147 -5.32 -5.71 2.52
N ALA A 148 -5.58 -4.88 1.50
CA ALA A 148 -6.27 -5.31 0.27
C ALA A 148 -5.51 -6.42 -0.48
N THR A 149 -4.18 -6.38 -0.54
CA THR A 149 -3.35 -7.46 -1.09
C THR A 149 -3.58 -8.76 -0.32
N TYR A 150 -3.56 -8.70 1.02
CA TYR A 150 -3.80 -9.89 1.85
C TYR A 150 -5.21 -10.46 1.66
N LEU A 151 -6.23 -9.61 1.59
CA LEU A 151 -7.61 -10.04 1.34
C LEU A 151 -7.74 -10.75 -0.03
N LYS A 152 -7.10 -10.22 -1.08
CA LYS A 152 -7.09 -10.84 -2.41
C LYS A 152 -6.42 -12.22 -2.40
N LEU A 153 -5.34 -12.39 -1.64
CA LEU A 153 -4.69 -13.69 -1.47
C LEU A 153 -5.56 -14.69 -0.70
N LEU A 154 -6.32 -14.24 0.28
CA LEU A 154 -7.25 -15.10 1.01
C LEU A 154 -8.47 -15.51 0.16
N GLU A 155 -8.94 -14.63 -0.72
CA GLU A 155 -10.08 -14.88 -1.62
C GLU A 155 -9.81 -16.05 -2.57
N ILE A 156 -8.57 -16.18 -3.04
CA ILE A 156 -8.15 -17.25 -3.97
C ILE A 156 -7.74 -18.56 -3.27
N CYS A 157 -7.66 -18.58 -1.93
CA CYS A 157 -7.33 -19.80 -1.20
C CYS A 157 -8.51 -20.80 -1.21
N GLU A 158 -8.29 -21.99 -1.76
CA GLU A 158 -9.31 -23.04 -1.85
C GLU A 158 -9.43 -23.89 -0.57
N ASN A 159 -8.38 -23.92 0.25
CA ASN A 159 -8.32 -24.77 1.44
C ASN A 159 -7.54 -24.11 2.60
N GLU A 160 -7.65 -24.70 3.80
CA GLU A 160 -6.96 -24.24 5.02
C GLU A 160 -5.44 -24.19 4.85
N ASN A 161 -4.85 -25.17 4.17
CA ASN A 161 -3.40 -25.23 3.99
C ASN A 161 -2.90 -24.01 3.19
N GLN A 162 -3.59 -23.61 2.12
CA GLN A 162 -3.26 -22.39 1.38
C GLN A 162 -3.44 -21.13 2.25
N ARG A 163 -4.50 -21.05 3.06
CA ARG A 163 -4.71 -19.93 4.00
C ARG A 163 -3.58 -19.81 5.02
N ASP A 164 -3.11 -20.92 5.56
CA ASP A 164 -1.99 -20.94 6.50
C ASP A 164 -0.68 -20.51 5.84
N ARG A 165 -0.44 -20.95 4.60
CA ARG A 165 0.74 -20.53 3.81
C ARG A 165 0.71 -19.04 3.52
N VAL A 166 -0.43 -18.50 3.11
CA VAL A 166 -0.61 -17.05 2.90
C VAL A 166 -0.38 -16.28 4.19
N ARG A 167 -0.85 -16.79 5.34
CA ARG A 167 -0.62 -16.15 6.63
C ARG A 167 0.86 -16.13 7.03
N ALA A 168 1.55 -17.26 6.89
CA ALA A 168 2.97 -17.39 7.13
C ALA A 168 3.80 -16.48 6.20
N PHE A 169 3.35 -16.28 4.96
CA PHE A 169 3.95 -15.32 4.04
C PHE A 169 3.82 -13.88 4.51
N VAL A 170 2.64 -13.46 4.96
CA VAL A 170 2.41 -12.06 5.34
C VAL A 170 3.13 -11.68 6.64
N GLN A 171 3.33 -12.63 7.54
CA GLN A 171 3.84 -12.40 8.91
C GLN A 171 5.10 -11.50 9.03
N PRO A 172 6.17 -11.66 8.21
CA PRO A 172 7.35 -10.80 8.32
C PRO A 172 7.15 -9.37 7.79
N PHE A 173 6.13 -9.11 6.96
CA PHE A 173 5.95 -7.82 6.29
C PHE A 173 5.16 -6.80 7.12
N ALA A 174 5.43 -5.52 6.90
CA ALA A 174 4.55 -4.47 7.39
C ALA A 174 3.27 -4.44 6.55
N VAL A 175 2.12 -4.72 7.18
CA VAL A 175 0.81 -4.64 6.55
C VAL A 175 0.19 -3.28 6.82
N LEU A 176 -0.01 -2.50 5.77
CA LEU A 176 -0.62 -1.18 5.80
C LEU A 176 -2.14 -1.31 5.82
N SER A 177 -2.76 -0.75 6.86
CA SER A 177 -4.20 -0.80 7.08
C SER A 177 -4.97 0.15 6.15
N LEU A 178 -6.23 -0.19 5.89
CA LEU A 178 -7.14 0.66 5.14
C LEU A 178 -7.65 1.80 6.04
N GLY A 179 -6.92 2.90 6.07
CA GLY A 179 -7.34 4.11 6.77
C GLY A 179 -8.41 4.91 6.00
N PRO A 180 -9.09 5.89 6.63
CA PRO A 180 -10.11 6.71 5.98
C PRO A 180 -9.62 7.38 4.68
N MET A 181 -8.37 7.85 4.66
CA MET A 181 -7.77 8.45 3.46
C MET A 181 -7.67 7.45 2.30
N ALA A 182 -7.17 6.24 2.56
CA ALA A 182 -7.05 5.20 1.54
C ALA A 182 -8.44 4.77 1.03
N SER A 183 -9.42 4.60 1.92
CA SER A 183 -10.78 4.21 1.54
C SER A 183 -11.49 5.28 0.69
N THR A 184 -11.41 6.55 1.08
CA THR A 184 -11.98 7.66 0.28
C THR A 184 -11.28 7.78 -1.07
N LYS A 185 -9.95 7.69 -1.09
CA LYS A 185 -9.19 7.75 -2.35
C LYS A 185 -9.50 6.58 -3.26
N ALA A 186 -9.64 5.35 -2.73
CA ALA A 186 -10.03 4.19 -3.52
C ALA A 186 -11.40 4.36 -4.16
N ALA A 187 -12.39 4.87 -3.40
CA ALA A 187 -13.70 5.18 -3.96
C ALA A 187 -13.61 6.23 -5.09
N GLN A 188 -12.81 7.28 -4.91
CA GLN A 188 -12.55 8.27 -5.95
C GLN A 188 -11.92 7.63 -7.20
N LEU A 189 -10.90 6.79 -7.03
CA LEU A 189 -10.26 6.07 -8.14
C LEU A 189 -11.26 5.18 -8.89
N MET A 190 -12.19 4.53 -8.20
CA MET A 190 -13.25 3.74 -8.85
C MET A 190 -14.19 4.60 -9.70
N PHE A 191 -14.49 5.84 -9.27
CA PHE A 191 -15.29 6.77 -10.07
C PHE A 191 -14.51 7.31 -11.28
N GLU A 192 -13.22 7.64 -11.10
CA GLU A 192 -12.40 8.30 -12.12
C GLU A 192 -11.83 7.32 -13.15
N ALA A 193 -11.37 6.14 -12.70
CA ALA A 193 -10.58 5.19 -13.47
C ALA A 193 -11.21 3.79 -13.58
N GLY A 194 -12.45 3.60 -13.12
CA GLY A 194 -13.10 2.28 -13.08
C GLY A 194 -13.29 1.60 -14.45
N HIS A 195 -13.14 2.33 -15.55
CA HIS A 195 -13.20 1.79 -16.91
C HIS A 195 -11.89 1.17 -17.40
N ASN A 196 -10.78 1.33 -16.66
CA ASN A 196 -9.44 0.89 -17.06
C ASN A 196 -9.06 -0.52 -16.54
N GLY A 197 -10.05 -1.33 -16.14
CA GLY A 197 -9.80 -2.65 -15.57
C GLY A 197 -9.33 -2.65 -14.11
N LEU A 198 -9.31 -1.49 -13.45
CA LEU A 198 -8.97 -1.37 -12.03
C LEU A 198 -10.09 -1.99 -11.18
N THR A 199 -9.79 -3.07 -10.45
CA THR A 199 -10.75 -3.66 -9.51
C THR A 199 -10.82 -2.86 -8.20
N ALA A 200 -11.84 -3.10 -7.37
CA ALA A 200 -11.98 -2.43 -6.08
C ALA A 200 -10.78 -2.71 -5.14
N LEU A 201 -10.25 -3.94 -5.14
CA LEU A 201 -9.07 -4.28 -4.35
C LEU A 201 -7.81 -3.61 -4.91
N ASP A 202 -7.66 -3.53 -6.23
CA ASP A 202 -6.52 -2.85 -6.85
C ASP A 202 -6.56 -1.33 -6.58
N ALA A 203 -7.75 -0.73 -6.61
CA ALA A 203 -7.96 0.67 -6.22
C ALA A 203 -7.60 0.92 -4.75
N LEU A 204 -7.90 -0.03 -3.85
CA LEU A 204 -7.48 0.06 -2.44
C LEU A 204 -5.97 -0.04 -2.28
N VAL A 205 -5.30 -0.95 -3.00
CA VAL A 205 -3.83 -1.05 -2.99
C VAL A 205 -3.19 0.26 -3.48
N ALA A 206 -3.65 0.78 -4.63
CA ALA A 206 -3.18 2.05 -5.19
C ALA A 206 -3.43 3.23 -4.24
N ALA A 207 -4.61 3.31 -3.65
CA ALA A 207 -4.95 4.36 -2.69
C ALA A 207 -4.12 4.27 -1.40
N THR A 208 -3.80 3.07 -0.92
CA THR A 208 -2.87 2.88 0.20
C THR A 208 -1.47 3.39 -0.16
N ALA A 209 -0.96 3.07 -1.35
CA ALA A 209 0.33 3.59 -1.82
C ALA A 209 0.35 5.13 -1.86
N ILE A 210 -0.71 5.76 -2.41
CA ILE A 210 -0.87 7.22 -2.44
C ILE A 210 -0.94 7.82 -1.03
N ALA A 211 -1.76 7.24 -0.15
CA ALA A 211 -1.96 7.76 1.21
C ALA A 211 -0.70 7.71 2.06
N HIS A 212 0.21 6.78 1.77
CA HIS A 212 1.51 6.64 2.43
C HIS A 212 2.65 7.30 1.66
N GLU A 213 2.38 7.93 0.51
CA GLU A 213 3.37 8.58 -0.36
C GLU A 213 4.54 7.66 -0.74
N ILE A 214 4.23 6.39 -1.05
CA ILE A 214 5.24 5.39 -1.41
C ILE A 214 4.93 4.75 -2.77
N PRO A 215 5.97 4.34 -3.53
CA PRO A 215 5.82 3.62 -4.79
C PRO A 215 4.94 2.37 -4.70
N LEU A 216 4.23 2.09 -5.80
CA LEU A 216 3.59 0.80 -6.05
C LEU A 216 4.46 -0.03 -7.00
N VAL A 217 4.81 -1.25 -6.60
CA VAL A 217 5.49 -2.22 -7.45
C VAL A 217 4.48 -3.23 -7.98
N THR A 218 4.38 -3.37 -9.30
CA THR A 218 3.41 -4.27 -9.95
C THR A 218 4.00 -4.96 -11.18
N ARG A 219 3.47 -6.13 -11.55
CA ARG A 219 3.69 -6.77 -12.86
C ARG A 219 2.73 -6.29 -13.95
N GLU A 220 1.66 -5.60 -13.55
CA GLU A 220 0.56 -5.18 -14.42
C GLU A 220 0.43 -3.65 -14.36
N PRO A 221 1.38 -2.88 -14.90
CA PRO A 221 1.41 -1.43 -14.77
C PRO A 221 0.22 -0.73 -15.43
N ARG A 222 -0.39 -1.30 -16.49
CA ARG A 222 -1.36 -0.56 -17.32
C ARG A 222 -2.53 0.00 -16.51
N ALA A 223 -3.08 -0.78 -15.59
CA ALA A 223 -4.20 -0.37 -14.73
C ALA A 223 -3.85 0.80 -13.79
N PHE A 224 -2.56 1.03 -13.51
CA PHE A 224 -2.10 2.00 -12.51
C PHE A 224 -1.44 3.25 -13.10
N THR A 225 -0.87 3.17 -14.30
CA THR A 225 -0.13 4.28 -14.95
C THR A 225 -0.92 5.57 -15.14
N GLN A 226 -2.25 5.48 -15.25
CA GLN A 226 -3.12 6.65 -15.41
C GLN A 226 -3.54 7.29 -14.08
N ILE A 227 -3.15 6.71 -12.94
CA ILE A 227 -3.55 7.20 -11.63
C ILE A 227 -2.65 8.37 -11.24
N HIS A 228 -3.22 9.58 -11.22
CA HIS A 228 -2.51 10.78 -10.79
C HIS A 228 -2.03 10.67 -9.35
N GLY A 229 -0.74 10.99 -9.14
CA GLY A 229 -0.09 10.96 -7.83
C GLY A 229 0.40 9.58 -7.39
N LEU A 230 0.25 8.55 -8.22
CA LEU A 230 0.81 7.22 -7.96
C LEU A 230 2.11 7.06 -8.76
N TYR A 231 3.21 6.81 -8.06
CA TYR A 231 4.44 6.36 -8.70
C TYR A 231 4.40 4.84 -8.84
N VAL A 232 4.56 4.34 -10.08
CA VAL A 232 4.47 2.91 -10.41
C VAL A 232 5.84 2.44 -10.90
N ALA A 233 6.35 1.37 -10.30
CA ALA A 233 7.55 0.69 -10.74
C ALA A 233 7.26 -0.77 -11.12
N THR A 234 8.02 -1.29 -12.07
CA THR A 234 7.93 -2.70 -12.49
C THR A 234 9.12 -3.51 -12.00
N LEU A 235 9.00 -4.84 -12.03
CA LEU A 235 10.15 -5.74 -11.83
C LEU A 235 11.04 -5.71 -13.08
N PRO A 236 12.37 -5.89 -12.94
CA PRO A 236 13.29 -5.95 -14.07
C PRO A 236 13.10 -7.19 -14.94
#